data_AF-A0A261GQP5-F1
#
_entry.id   AF-A0A261GQP5-F1
#
_cell.length_a   1.000
_cell.length_b   1.000
_cell.length_c   1.000
_cell.angle_alpha   90.00
_cell.angle_beta   90.00
_cell.angle_gamma   90.00
#
_symmetry.space_group_name_H-M   'P 1'
#
loop_
_entity.id
_entity.type
_entity.pdbx_description
1 polymer ?
#
loop_
_entity_poly.entity_id
_entity_poly.type
_entity_poly.pdbx_seq_one_letter_code
_entity_poly.pdbx_strand_id
1 'polypeptide(L)' 'MKTLEFELPYTDVTLILDSLRHYINYIDGLDESTIDEDTLADLLNDNENLKALEKDISARFTKKFGSY' A
#
# COMPACT_ATOMS: atom_id res chain seq x y z
N MET A 1 24.74 -27.55 -5.58
CA MET A 1 23.55 -26.91 -4.99
C MET A 1 23.42 -25.55 -5.66
N LYS A 2 22.37 -25.29 -6.45
CA LYS A 2 22.18 -23.95 -7.03
C LYS A 2 21.75 -23.04 -5.90
N THR A 3 22.52 -21.99 -5.63
CA THR A 3 22.12 -20.92 -4.73
C THR A 3 20.85 -20.30 -5.32
N LEU A 4 19.73 -20.46 -4.64
CA LEU A 4 18.55 -19.65 -4.91
C LEU A 4 18.91 -18.23 -4.44
N GLU A 5 19.23 -17.35 -5.37
CA GLU A 5 19.32 -15.92 -5.11
C GLU A 5 17.91 -15.39 -4.86
N PHE A 6 17.48 -15.45 -3.61
CA PHE A 6 16.36 -14.64 -3.16
C PHE A 6 16.93 -13.29 -2.70
N GLU A 7 16.70 -12.24 -3.49
CA GLU A 7 16.71 -10.88 -2.97
C GLU A 7 15.47 -10.75 -2.07
N LEU A 8 15.59 -11.17 -0.81
CA LEU A 8 14.56 -10.88 0.19
C LEU A 8 14.56 -9.37 0.41
N PRO A 9 13.48 -8.64 0.11
CA PRO A 9 13.48 -7.21 0.28
C PRO A 9 13.44 -6.88 1.78
N TYR A 10 13.98 -5.71 2.13
CA TYR A 10 13.95 -5.15 3.49
C TYR A 10 12.56 -5.32 4.11
N THR A 11 12.47 -6.29 5.03
CA THR A 11 11.21 -6.98 5.40
C THR A 11 10.16 -6.05 5.98
N ASP A 12 10.58 -5.02 6.73
CA ASP A 12 9.62 -4.20 7.48
C ASP A 12 8.96 -3.14 6.60
N VAL A 13 9.72 -2.52 5.68
CA VAL A 13 9.17 -1.49 4.79
C VAL A 13 8.28 -2.12 3.72
N THR A 14 8.65 -3.29 3.22
CA THR A 14 7.82 -4.05 2.28
C THR A 14 6.53 -4.51 2.94
N LEU A 15 6.58 -5.03 4.17
CA LEU A 15 5.36 -5.36 4.93
C LEU A 15 4.45 -4.14 5.15
N ILE A 16 5.02 -2.96 5.44
CA ILE A 16 4.24 -1.73 5.57
C ILE A 16 3.58 -1.36 4.24
N LEU A 17 4.33 -1.38 3.13
CA LEU A 17 3.80 -1.08 1.79
C LEU A 17 2.71 -2.06 1.38
N ASP A 18 2.90 -3.35 1.63
CA ASP A 18 1.91 -4.38 1.33
C ASP A 18 0.65 -4.22 2.19
N SER A 19 0.80 -3.84 3.46
CA SER A 19 -0.34 -3.53 4.33
C SER A 19 -1.11 -2.32 3.82
N LEU A 20 -0.42 -1.24 3.43
CA LEU A 20 -1.06 -0.05 2.84
C LEU A 20 -1.83 -0.41 1.57
N ARG A 21 -1.22 -1.17 0.66
CA ARG A 21 -1.86 -1.63 -0.58
C ARG A 21 -3.05 -2.51 -0.33
N HIS A 22 -2.98 -3.38 0.68
CA HIS A 22 -4.11 -4.20 1.07
C HIS A 22 -5.31 -3.35 1.48
N TYR A 23 -5.11 -2.34 2.33
CA TYR A 23 -6.17 -1.43 2.75
C TYR A 23 -6.70 -0.56 1.61
N ILE A 24 -5.82 -0.05 0.75
CA ILE A 24 -6.23 0.70 -0.45
C ILE A 24 -7.14 -0.16 -1.34
N ASN A 25 -6.71 -1.39 -1.64
CA ASN A 25 -7.48 -2.31 -2.48
C ASN A 25 -8.81 -2.74 -1.82
N TYR A 26 -8.83 -2.85 -0.48
CA TYR A 26 -10.05 -3.11 0.26
C TYR A 26 -11.05 -1.96 0.05
N ILE A 27 -10.62 -0.71 0.23
CA ILE A 27 -11.49 0.46 0.07
C ILE A 27 -11.94 0.64 -1.39
N ASP A 28 -11.01 0.51 -2.36
CA ASP A 28 -11.31 0.58 -3.80
C ASP A 28 -12.28 -0.53 -4.27
N GLY A 29 -12.39 -1.63 -3.51
CA GLY A 29 -13.26 -2.77 -3.79
C GLY A 29 -14.58 -2.78 -3.00
N LEU A 30 -14.88 -1.75 -2.21
CA LEU A 30 -16.12 -1.67 -1.45
C LEU A 30 -17.34 -1.51 -2.38
N ASP A 31 -18.44 -2.16 -2.00
CA ASP A 31 -19.74 -1.87 -2.60
C ASP A 31 -20.31 -0.61 -1.94
N GLU A 32 -20.16 0.52 -2.61
CA GLU A 32 -20.60 1.84 -2.17
C GLU A 32 -22.09 1.88 -1.77
N SER A 33 -22.93 1.01 -2.36
CA SER A 33 -24.36 0.96 -2.06
C SER A 33 -24.70 0.40 -0.67
N THR A 34 -23.72 -0.21 0.00
CA THR A 34 -23.87 -0.85 1.32
C THR A 34 -23.41 0.03 2.48
N ILE A 35 -22.86 1.21 2.19
CA ILE A 35 -22.25 2.13 3.14
C ILE A 35 -23.02 3.45 3.11
N ASP A 36 -23.21 4.08 4.28
CA ASP A 36 -23.80 5.42 4.31
C ASP A 36 -22.84 6.46 3.71
N GLU A 37 -23.40 7.55 3.18
CA GLU A 37 -22.69 8.56 2.42
C GLU A 37 -21.54 9.21 3.20
N ASP A 38 -21.77 9.53 4.48
CA ASP A 38 -20.77 10.16 5.35
C ASP A 38 -19.57 9.21 5.57
N THR A 39 -19.83 7.96 5.91
CA THR A 39 -18.78 6.94 6.08
C THR A 39 -18.04 6.67 4.79
N LEU A 40 -18.74 6.63 3.65
CA LEU A 40 -18.10 6.46 2.34
C LEU A 40 -17.18 7.64 2.01
N ALA A 41 -17.61 8.88 2.28
CA ALA A 41 -16.81 10.06 2.05
C ALA A 41 -15.53 10.07 2.90
N ASP A 42 -15.62 9.68 4.17
CA ASP A 42 -14.46 9.53 5.07
C ASP A 42 -13.50 8.46 4.54
N LEU A 43 -14.02 7.28 4.15
CA LEU A 43 -13.21 6.19 3.61
C LEU A 43 -12.49 6.57 2.32
N LEU A 44 -13.15 7.28 1.41
CA LEU A 44 -12.54 7.74 0.16
C LEU A 44 -11.44 8.78 0.43
N ASN A 45 -11.66 9.69 1.36
CA ASN A 45 -10.65 10.67 1.77
C ASN A 45 -9.43 9.98 2.41
N ASP A 46 -9.66 9.04 3.32
CA ASP A 46 -8.60 8.24 3.94
C ASP A 46 -7.83 7.42 2.89
N ASN A 47 -8.52 6.86 1.91
CA ASN A 47 -7.90 6.10 0.83
C ASN A 47 -6.96 6.95 -0.03
N GLU A 48 -7.33 8.19 -0.36
CA GLU A 48 -6.44 9.10 -1.08
C GLU A 48 -5.20 9.48 -0.23
N ASN A 49 -5.36 9.66 1.08
CA ASN A 49 -4.24 9.87 1.99
C ASN A 49 -3.31 8.64 2.06
N LEU A 50 -3.87 7.43 2.08
CA LEU A 50 -3.10 6.18 2.06
C LEU A 50 -2.34 6.00 0.75
N LYS A 51 -2.95 6.30 -0.41
CA LYS A 51 -2.29 6.28 -1.72
C LYS A 51 -1.12 7.26 -1.78
N ALA A 52 -1.29 8.46 -1.24
CA ALA A 52 -0.21 9.45 -1.17
C ALA A 52 0.94 8.97 -0.27
N LEU A 53 0.64 8.37 0.88
CA LEU A 53 1.63 7.83 1.81
C LEU A 53 2.41 6.66 1.20
N GLU A 54 1.71 5.69 0.60
CA GLU A 54 2.33 4.56 -0.10
C GLU A 54 3.33 5.05 -1.15
N LYS A 55 2.92 6.04 -1.96
CA LYS A 55 3.75 6.62 -3.00
C LYS A 55 5.01 7.29 -2.45
N ASP A 56 4.90 8.07 -1.37
CA ASP A 56 6.07 8.72 -0.75
C ASP A 56 7.05 7.70 -0.17
N ILE A 57 6.56 6.69 0.56
CA ILE A 57 7.39 5.63 1.13
C ILE A 57 8.07 4.84 0.02
N SER A 58 7.33 4.41 -1.00
CA SER A 58 7.83 3.65 -2.15
C SER A 58 8.90 4.44 -2.92
N ALA A 59 8.68 5.73 -3.17
CA ALA A 59 9.65 6.59 -3.85
C ALA A 59 10.94 6.78 -3.04
N ARG A 60 10.82 7.01 -1.72
CA ARG A 60 11.99 7.16 -0.83
C ARG A 60 12.78 5.88 -0.72
N PHE A 61 12.10 4.74 -0.60
CA PHE A 61 12.72 3.42 -0.53
C PHE A 61 13.45 3.10 -1.84
N THR A 62 12.78 3.30 -2.97
CA THR A 62 13.36 3.09 -4.31
C THR A 62 14.58 3.96 -4.54
N LYS A 63 14.53 5.24 -4.12
CA LYS A 63 15.68 6.15 -4.23
C LYS A 63 16.89 5.69 -3.41
N LYS A 64 16.66 5.07 -2.25
CA LYS A 64 17.73 4.68 -1.31
C LYS A 64 18.32 3.31 -1.65
N PHE A 65 17.50 2.38 -2.12
CA PHE A 65 17.88 0.97 -2.25
C PHE A 65 17.76 0.42 -3.67
N GLY A 66 17.25 1.20 -4.63
CA GLY A 66 16.92 0.72 -5.98
C GLY A 66 15.50 0.16 -6.07
N SER A 67 15.13 -0.31 -7.25
CA SER A 67 13.85 -1.00 -7.48
C SER A 67 13.75 -2.22 -6.57
N TYR A 68 12.59 -2.40 -5.92
CA TYR A 68 12.23 -3.62 -5.21
C TYR A 68 11.15 -4.39 -5.96
#